data_AF-A0A653Z8E2-F1
#
_entry.id   AF-A0A653Z8E2-F1
#
_cell.length_a   1.000
_cell.length_b   1.000
_cell.length_c   1.000
_cell.angle_alpha   90.00
_cell.angle_beta   90.00
_cell.angle_gamma   90.00
#
_symmetry.space_group_name_H-M   'P 1'
#
loop_
_entity.id
_entity.type
_entity.pdbx_description
1 polymer ?
#
loop_
_entity_poly.entity_id
_entity_poly.type
_entity_poly.pdbx_seq_one_letter_code
_entity_poly.pdbx_strand_id
1 'polypeptide(L)'
;MNTLYNLRKKNNLEIDELTNKLNKIYGTDYEPHHLWEWENHQKDPKMKDALILADFFNSSYEEFLDSKMRQRYKELYDVEIRGINK
;
A
#
# COMPACT_ATOMS: atom_id res chain seq x y z
N MET A 1 3.65 -4.03 13.82
CA MET A 1 2.44 -4.50 13.12
C MET A 1 2.27 -3.68 11.85
N ASN A 2 2.05 -4.35 10.72
CA ASN A 2 1.91 -3.74 9.41
C ASN A 2 0.50 -3.16 9.19
N THR A 3 0.39 -2.01 8.50
CA THR A 3 -0.88 -1.34 8.17
C THR A 3 -1.85 -2.27 7.41
N LEU A 4 -1.36 -2.98 6.41
CA LEU A 4 -2.15 -3.91 5.58
C LEU A 4 -2.80 -5.00 6.44
N TYR A 5 -2.02 -5.61 7.33
CA TYR A 5 -2.52 -6.63 8.25
C TYR A 5 -3.66 -6.09 9.11
N ASN A 6 -3.47 -4.91 9.71
CA ASN A 6 -4.46 -4.30 10.58
C ASN A 6 -5.76 -3.98 9.83
N LEU A 7 -5.65 -3.41 8.63
CA LEU A 7 -6.81 -3.07 7.80
C LEU A 7 -7.55 -4.32 7.33
N ARG A 8 -6.83 -5.37 6.93
CA ARG A 8 -7.43 -6.64 6.54
C ARG A 8 -8.23 -7.27 7.68
N LYS A 9 -7.62 -7.38 8.88
CA LYS A 9 -8.30 -7.96 10.06
C LYS A 9 -9.45 -7.09 10.56
N LYS A 10 -9.34 -5.76 10.50
CA LYS A 10 -10.44 -4.82 10.83
C LYS A 10 -11.66 -5.02 9.93
N ASN A 11 -11.44 -5.39 8.67
CA ASN A 11 -12.50 -5.70 7.70
C ASN A 11 -12.94 -7.17 7.72
N ASN A 12 -12.44 -7.98 8.68
CA ASN A 12 -12.72 -9.42 8.80
C ASN A 12 -12.47 -10.20 7.51
N LEU A 13 -11.37 -9.90 6.81
CA LEU A 13 -10.99 -10.60 5.59
C LEU A 13 -9.89 -11.62 5.87
N GLU A 14 -10.06 -12.82 5.34
CA GLU A 14 -8.94 -13.73 5.17
C GLU A 14 -8.04 -13.27 4.02
N ILE A 15 -6.79 -13.74 4.01
CA ILE A 15 -5.80 -13.25 3.04
C ILE A 15 -6.20 -13.60 1.59
N ASP A 16 -6.77 -14.78 1.39
CA ASP A 16 -7.29 -15.23 0.10
C ASP A 16 -8.49 -14.38 -0.34
N GLU A 17 -9.37 -14.00 0.59
CA GLU A 17 -10.53 -13.16 0.30
C GLU A 17 -10.10 -11.76 -0.14
N LEU A 18 -9.13 -11.17 0.55
CA LEU A 18 -8.57 -9.87 0.15
C LEU A 18 -7.92 -9.97 -1.23
N THR A 19 -7.08 -11.00 -1.45
CA THR A 19 -6.42 -11.24 -2.75
C THR A 19 -7.44 -11.31 -3.88
N ASN A 20 -8.47 -12.14 -3.71
CA ASN A 20 -9.52 -12.31 -4.72
C ASN A 20 -10.30 -11.01 -4.98
N LYS A 21 -10.59 -10.23 -3.95
CA LYS A 21 -11.26 -8.93 -4.09
C LYS A 21 -10.40 -7.92 -4.86
N LEU A 22 -9.11 -7.82 -4.53
CA LEU A 22 -8.18 -6.92 -5.21
C LEU A 22 -8.06 -7.29 -6.70
N ASN A 23 -7.84 -8.56 -7.00
CA ASN A 23 -7.73 -9.04 -8.38
C ASN A 23 -9.02 -8.78 -9.18
N LYS A 24 -10.19 -8.99 -8.56
CA LYS A 24 -11.48 -8.76 -9.21
C LYS A 24 -11.77 -7.28 -9.49
N ILE A 25 -11.43 -6.38 -8.56
CA ILE A 25 -11.75 -4.94 -8.68
C ILE A 25 -10.75 -4.24 -9.60
N TYR A 26 -9.46 -4.54 -9.47
CA TYR A 26 -8.38 -3.79 -10.11
C TYR A 26 -7.73 -4.53 -11.29
N GLY A 27 -8.15 -5.76 -11.59
CA GLY A 27 -7.56 -6.57 -12.67
C GLY A 27 -6.11 -6.96 -12.40
N THR A 28 -5.73 -7.09 -11.14
CA THR A 28 -4.40 -7.55 -10.73
C THR A 28 -4.29 -9.08 -10.73
N ASP A 29 -3.06 -9.57 -10.66
CA ASP A 29 -2.67 -10.97 -10.61
C ASP A 29 -1.97 -11.30 -9.28
N TYR A 30 -2.42 -10.69 -8.17
CA TYR A 30 -1.85 -10.96 -6.86
C TYR A 30 -2.12 -12.40 -6.43
N GLU A 31 -1.15 -12.98 -5.74
CA GLU A 31 -1.30 -14.25 -5.03
C GLU A 31 -1.35 -13.96 -3.53
N PRO A 32 -1.97 -14.85 -2.72
CA PRO A 32 -2.02 -14.68 -1.27
C PRO A 32 -0.63 -14.52 -0.64
N HIS A 33 0.38 -15.17 -1.23
CA HIS A 33 1.77 -15.05 -0.79
C HIS A 33 2.30 -13.61 -0.93
N HIS A 34 1.96 -12.88 -2.01
CA HIS A 34 2.40 -11.48 -2.16
C HIS A 34 1.89 -10.60 -1.01
N LEU A 35 0.61 -10.75 -0.65
CA LEU A 35 0.03 -10.01 0.48
C LEU A 35 0.66 -10.45 1.79
N TRP A 36 0.96 -11.74 1.96
CA TRP A 36 1.60 -12.24 3.17
C TRP A 36 3.02 -11.66 3.31
N GLU A 37 3.79 -11.58 2.22
CA GLU A 37 5.10 -10.94 2.20
C GLU A 37 5.00 -9.47 2.62
N TRP A 38 3.99 -8.74 2.11
CA TRP A 38 3.74 -7.35 2.47
C TRP A 38 3.37 -7.19 3.94
N GLU A 39 2.47 -8.03 4.47
CA GLU A 39 2.05 -7.99 5.88
C GLU A 39 3.20 -8.30 6.85
N ASN A 40 4.16 -9.14 6.44
CA ASN A 40 5.28 -9.59 7.26
C ASN A 40 6.60 -8.87 6.96
N HIS A 41 6.54 -7.78 6.18
CA HIS A 41 7.71 -6.98 5.79
C HIS A 41 8.83 -7.80 5.11
N GLN A 42 8.49 -8.92 4.47
CA GLN A 42 9.44 -9.68 3.64
C GLN A 42 9.69 -8.97 2.31
N LYS A 43 8.69 -8.24 1.84
CA LYS A 43 8.71 -7.42 0.64
C LYS A 43 7.78 -6.24 0.85
N ASP A 44 8.11 -5.11 0.27
CA ASP A 44 7.22 -3.95 0.30
C ASP A 44 6.39 -3.87 -0.99
N PRO A 45 5.13 -3.40 -0.92
CA PRO A 45 4.34 -3.14 -2.11
C PRO A 45 4.98 -2.01 -2.91
N LYS A 46 4.95 -2.12 -4.25
CA LYS A 46 5.41 -1.02 -5.10
C LYS A 46 4.39 0.12 -5.05
N MET A 47 4.76 1.30 -5.58
CA MET A 47 3.87 2.46 -5.61
C MET A 47 2.47 2.15 -6.21
N LYS A 48 2.42 1.41 -7.33
CA LYS A 48 1.14 1.01 -7.94
C LYS A 48 0.30 0.16 -6.98
N ASP A 49 0.93 -0.78 -6.30
CA ASP A 49 0.26 -1.70 -5.38
C ASP A 49 -0.22 -0.94 -4.13
N ALA A 50 0.59 -0.02 -3.61
CA ALA A 50 0.24 0.88 -2.51
C ALA A 50 -0.98 1.75 -2.84
N LEU A 51 -1.07 2.28 -4.07
CA LEU A 51 -2.24 3.05 -4.52
C LEU A 51 -3.51 2.17 -4.58
N ILE A 52 -3.39 0.92 -5.04
CA ILE A 52 -4.52 -0.02 -5.07
C ILE A 52 -4.99 -0.35 -3.65
N LEU A 53 -4.06 -0.60 -2.72
CA LEU A 53 -4.39 -0.86 -1.33
C LEU A 53 -5.05 0.35 -0.66
N ALA A 54 -4.55 1.55 -0.95
CA ALA A 54 -5.11 2.81 -0.48
C ALA A 54 -6.56 3.01 -0.93
N ASP A 55 -6.81 2.83 -2.23
CA ASP A 55 -8.16 2.96 -2.79
C ASP A 55 -9.11 1.91 -2.20
N PHE A 56 -8.67 0.65 -2.11
CA PHE A 56 -9.50 -0.44 -1.55
C PHE A 56 -9.89 -0.21 -0.09
N PHE A 57 -8.96 0.26 0.74
CA PHE A 57 -9.21 0.49 2.17
C PHE A 57 -9.70 1.89 2.50
N ASN A 58 -9.85 2.77 1.48
CA ASN A 58 -10.09 4.19 1.67
C ASN A 58 -9.11 4.80 2.68
N SER A 59 -7.82 4.54 2.48
CA SER A 59 -6.72 5.06 3.29
C SER A 59 -5.70 5.81 2.44
N SER A 60 -4.67 6.36 3.07
CA SER A 60 -3.55 7.02 2.40
C SER A 60 -2.55 5.98 1.89
N TYR A 61 -2.06 6.14 0.65
CA TYR A 61 -1.09 5.19 0.06
C TYR A 61 0.27 5.24 0.77
N GLU A 62 0.60 6.36 1.41
CA GLU A 62 1.82 6.54 2.21
C GLU A 62 1.92 5.54 3.38
N GLU A 63 0.78 5.06 3.88
CA GLU A 63 0.72 4.05 4.94
C GLU A 63 1.21 2.66 4.48
N PHE A 64 1.23 2.41 3.17
CA PHE A 64 1.65 1.15 2.56
C PHE A 64 3.06 1.20 1.97
N LEU A 65 3.63 2.39 1.78
CA LEU A 65 4.98 2.54 1.25
C LEU A 65 6.05 2.02 2.22
N ASP A 66 7.23 1.69 1.70
CA ASP A 66 8.40 1.45 2.55
C ASP A 66 9.00 2.77 3.08
N SER A 67 9.86 2.69 4.10
CA SER A 67 10.46 3.86 4.72
C SER A 67 11.36 4.67 3.79
N LYS A 68 12.07 4.03 2.86
CA LYS A 68 12.91 4.70 1.85
C LYS A 68 12.06 5.41 0.81
N MET A 69 10.97 4.80 0.34
CA MET A 69 10.04 5.43 -0.59
C MET A 69 9.31 6.61 0.05
N ARG A 70 8.88 6.49 1.32
CA ARG A 70 8.35 7.63 2.08
C ARG A 70 9.35 8.78 2.19
N GLN A 71 10.62 8.46 2.48
CA GLN A 71 11.65 9.49 2.58
C GLN A 71 11.90 10.16 1.23
N ARG A 72 12.05 9.38 0.15
CA ARG A 72 12.21 9.89 -1.21
C ARG A 72 11.01 10.73 -1.66
N TYR A 73 9.80 10.32 -1.31
CA TYR A 73 8.58 11.09 -1.58
C TYR A 73 8.60 12.43 -0.86
N LYS A 74 8.89 12.43 0.45
CA LYS A 74 9.04 13.68 1.22
C LYS A 74 10.07 14.59 0.56
N GLU A 75 11.22 14.05 0.15
CA GLU A 75 12.25 14.82 -0.54
C GLU A 75 11.79 15.37 -1.90
N LEU A 76 11.00 14.63 -2.68
CA LEU A 76 10.51 15.10 -3.98
C LEU A 76 9.40 16.15 -3.84
N TYR A 77 8.39 15.88 -3.02
CA TYR A 77 7.18 16.70 -2.94
C TYR A 77 7.27 17.83 -1.91
N ASP A 78 8.03 17.70 -0.81
CA ASP A 78 8.28 18.85 0.09
C ASP A 78 9.17 19.90 -0.59
N VAL A 79 10.02 19.49 -1.55
CA VAL A 79 10.85 20.42 -2.34
C VAL A 79 9.98 21.16 -3.37
N GLU A 80 8.99 20.52 -3.99
CA GLU A 80 8.03 21.19 -4.88
C GLU A 80 7.23 22.28 -4.15
N ILE A 81 6.79 22.05 -2.90
CA ILE A 81 6.08 23.07 -2.10
C ILE A 81 6.97 24.30 -1.82
N ARG A 82 8.29 24.11 -1.66
CA ARG A 82 9.25 25.22 -1.48
C ARG A 82 9.56 25.98 -2.78
N GLY A 83 9.28 25.39 -3.94
CA GLY A 83 9.51 26.00 -5.26
C GLY A 83 8.39 26.92 -5.75
N ILE A 84 7.19 26.83 -5.17
CA ILE A 84 6.01 27.60 -5.58
C ILE A 84 5.93 28.97 -4.87
N ASN A 85 6.73 29.19 -3.83
CA ASN A 85 6.82 30.47 -3.12
C ASN A 85 8.06 31.29 -3.56
N LYS A 86 8.19 31.56 -4.87
CA LYS A 86 9.13 32.57 -5.38
C LYS A 86 8.46 33.47 -6.41
#